data_AF-A0A4Q0PPK4-F1
#
_entry.id   AF-A0A4Q0PPK4-F1
#
_cell.length_a   1.000
_cell.length_b   1.000
_cell.length_c   1.000
_cell.angle_alpha   90.00
_cell.angle_beta   90.00
_cell.angle_gamma   90.00
#
_symmetry.space_group_name_H-M   'P 1'
#
loop_
_entity.id
_entity.type
_entity.pdbx_description
1 polymer ?
#
loop_
_entity_poly.entity_id
_entity_poly.type
_entity_poly.pdbx_seq_one_letter_code
_entity_poly.pdbx_strand_id
1 'polypeptide(L)'
;MPDDAPSRKKEGIYNSKTYSKNGKFIKIIVLDTRYFRTSLEASANPDKRYEPHRAKNGTILGEQQWQWFKKQLAEKTDFTIIMSSIQLLSAEHGFETWGNFPKEVKRFIKVVKRSNANAVLVLSGDRHISEFSKKVMKDLDYPLIDFTSSGLTHSYTAYDGEPNKYRVGEVVSVRSYGLVDISLNSNRIDMKIIGVGGEILGEMQQDY
;
A
#
# COMPACT_ATOMS: atom_id res chain seq x y z
N MET A 1 24.14 3.37 -4.33
CA MET A 1 23.61 4.74 -4.43
C MET A 1 24.77 5.69 -4.68
N PRO A 2 24.70 6.57 -5.70
CA PRO A 2 25.70 7.63 -5.91
C PRO A 2 25.94 8.44 -4.62
N ASP A 3 27.13 9.00 -4.46
CA ASP A 3 27.51 9.70 -3.23
C ASP A 3 26.77 11.04 -3.04
N ASP A 4 26.32 11.65 -4.13
CA ASP A 4 25.56 12.89 -4.16
C ASP A 4 24.04 12.68 -4.11
N ALA A 5 23.57 11.43 -4.08
CA ALA A 5 22.15 11.10 -4.10
C ALA A 5 21.42 11.79 -2.94
N PRO A 6 20.35 12.59 -3.19
CA PRO A 6 19.63 13.32 -2.15
C PRO A 6 19.10 12.44 -1.01
N SER A 7 18.85 11.15 -1.28
CA SER A 7 18.44 10.16 -0.28
C SER A 7 19.48 9.93 0.82
N ARG A 8 20.78 10.20 0.59
CA ARG A 8 21.83 10.09 1.62
C ARG A 8 21.80 11.24 2.64
N LYS A 9 21.07 12.33 2.34
CA LYS A 9 20.98 13.53 3.20
C LYS A 9 19.79 13.49 4.17
N LYS A 10 19.03 12.40 4.19
CA LYS A 10 17.88 12.22 5.08
C LYS A 10 17.84 10.80 5.60
N GLU A 11 17.25 10.65 6.77
CA GLU A 11 16.92 9.36 7.36
C GLU A 11 15.82 8.66 6.55
N GLY A 12 15.93 7.34 6.39
CA GLY A 12 15.03 6.51 5.58
C GLY A 12 15.20 6.66 4.06
N ILE A 13 14.66 5.70 3.30
CA ILE A 13 14.81 5.61 1.84
C ILE A 13 13.54 6.00 1.05
N TYR A 14 12.60 6.69 1.69
CA TYR A 14 11.36 7.14 1.03
C TYR A 14 11.62 8.17 -0.07
N ASN A 15 10.84 8.14 -1.14
CA ASN A 15 11.00 9.09 -2.26
C ASN A 15 9.70 9.28 -3.02
N SER A 16 9.65 10.27 -3.91
CA SER A 16 8.51 10.48 -4.80
C SER A 16 8.98 10.91 -6.18
N LYS A 17 8.11 10.70 -7.18
CA LYS A 17 8.30 11.21 -8.53
C LYS A 17 6.94 11.51 -9.16
N THR A 18 6.84 12.66 -9.80
CA THR A 18 5.66 13.06 -10.55
C THR A 18 5.97 13.00 -12.04
N TYR A 19 5.07 12.38 -12.80
CA TYR A 19 5.09 12.33 -14.25
C TYR A 19 3.98 13.23 -14.79
N SER A 20 4.24 13.93 -15.88
CA SER A 20 3.22 14.66 -16.63
C SER A 20 3.03 14.00 -17.99
N LYS A 21 1.78 13.66 -18.33
CA LYS A 21 1.41 13.07 -19.63
C LYS A 21 0.02 13.53 -20.01
N ASN A 22 -0.15 14.03 -21.23
CA ASN A 22 -1.43 14.53 -21.75
C ASN A 22 -2.13 15.54 -20.81
N GLY A 23 -1.36 16.43 -20.18
CA GLY A 23 -1.87 17.43 -19.24
C GLY A 23 -2.28 16.89 -17.86
N LYS A 24 -2.11 15.59 -17.61
CA LYS A 24 -2.37 14.95 -16.31
C LYS A 24 -1.10 14.68 -15.53
N PHE A 25 -1.21 14.71 -14.21
CA PHE A 25 -0.14 14.44 -13.27
C PHE A 25 -0.34 13.09 -12.58
N ILE A 26 0.64 12.20 -12.75
CA ILE A 26 0.69 10.90 -12.10
C ILE A 26 1.82 10.93 -11.08
N LYS A 27 1.50 10.77 -9.81
CA LYS A 27 2.50 10.79 -8.74
C LYS A 27 2.72 9.40 -8.17
N ILE A 28 3.98 9.01 -8.07
CA ILE A 28 4.40 7.80 -7.38
C ILE A 28 5.09 8.23 -6.09
N ILE A 29 4.62 7.70 -4.96
CA ILE A 29 5.17 7.92 -3.64
C ILE A 29 5.63 6.57 -3.11
N VAL A 30 6.92 6.45 -2.81
CA VAL A 30 7.51 5.26 -2.20
C VAL A 30 7.74 5.54 -0.72
N LEU A 31 7.05 4.78 0.13
CA LEU A 31 7.21 4.85 1.58
C LEU A 31 8.29 3.86 2.04
N ASP A 32 9.13 4.32 2.95
CA ASP A 32 9.88 3.45 3.85
C ASP A 32 9.00 3.15 5.07
N THR A 33 8.65 1.89 5.31
CA THR A 33 7.85 1.50 6.49
C THR A 33 8.66 0.69 7.49
N ARG A 34 10.00 0.75 7.39
CA ARG A 34 10.93 -0.01 8.23
C ARG A 34 11.81 0.92 9.07
N TYR A 35 12.40 1.96 8.46
CA TYR A 35 13.43 2.78 9.10
C TYR A 35 12.98 3.41 10.43
N PHE A 36 11.81 4.05 10.44
CA PHE A 36 11.28 4.75 11.63
C PHE A 36 10.33 3.90 12.46
N ARG A 37 10.05 2.67 12.02
CA ARG A 37 8.96 1.88 12.57
C ARG A 37 9.32 1.43 13.99
N THR A 38 8.43 1.71 14.94
CA THR A 38 8.52 1.16 16.28
C THR A 38 8.50 -0.38 16.22
N SER A 39 9.17 -1.05 17.17
CA SER A 39 9.13 -2.51 17.26
C SER A 39 7.70 -3.05 17.31
N LEU A 40 7.48 -4.19 16.66
CA LEU A 40 6.19 -4.90 16.73
C LEU A 40 5.99 -5.54 18.10
N GLU A 41 4.73 -5.60 18.55
CA GLU A 41 4.34 -6.34 19.75
C GLU A 41 4.01 -7.79 19.36
N ALA A 42 4.66 -8.76 20.02
CA ALA A 42 4.34 -10.17 19.86
C ALA A 42 2.92 -10.45 20.38
N SER A 43 2.18 -11.32 19.72
CA SER A 43 0.83 -11.67 20.19
C SER A 43 0.87 -12.68 21.33
N ALA A 44 -0.08 -12.56 22.25
CA ALA A 44 -0.39 -13.62 23.21
C ALA A 44 -1.23 -14.75 22.59
N ASN A 45 -1.86 -14.53 21.42
CA ASN A 45 -2.55 -15.56 20.68
C ASN A 45 -1.52 -16.39 19.88
N PRO A 46 -1.40 -17.72 20.11
CA PRO A 46 -0.43 -18.56 19.42
C PRO A 46 -0.62 -18.62 17.90
N ASP A 47 -1.83 -18.35 17.41
CA ASP A 47 -2.14 -18.34 15.97
C ASP A 47 -1.70 -17.05 15.27
N LYS A 48 -1.20 -16.05 16.03
CA LYS A 48 -0.77 -14.75 15.50
C LYS A 48 0.65 -14.44 15.93
N ARG A 49 1.47 -13.97 15.00
CA ARG A 49 2.84 -13.54 15.32
C ARG A 49 2.84 -12.19 16.04
N TYR A 50 1.97 -11.27 15.61
CA TYR A 50 1.92 -9.91 16.10
C TYR A 50 0.50 -9.48 16.44
N GLU A 51 0.36 -8.59 17.42
CA GLU A 51 -0.90 -7.95 17.77
C GLU A 51 -0.85 -6.43 17.55
N PRO A 52 -2.01 -5.75 17.47
CA PRO A 52 -2.04 -4.29 17.39
C PRO A 52 -1.40 -3.65 18.62
N HIS A 53 -0.46 -2.75 18.37
CA HIS A 53 0.31 -2.06 19.39
C HIS A 53 -0.61 -1.29 20.34
N ARG A 54 -0.50 -1.59 21.65
CA ARG A 54 -1.35 -0.96 22.68
C ARG A 54 -0.85 0.43 23.09
N ALA A 55 0.45 0.69 22.94
CA ALA A 55 1.05 1.95 23.35
C ALA A 55 0.63 3.12 22.46
N LYS A 56 0.52 4.31 23.07
CA LYS A 56 -0.06 5.48 22.39
C LYS A 56 0.84 6.09 21.31
N ASN A 57 2.14 5.75 21.27
CA ASN A 57 3.19 6.42 20.52
C ASN A 57 3.86 5.57 19.42
N GLY A 58 3.38 4.36 19.14
CA GLY A 58 3.91 3.55 18.04
C GLY A 58 3.73 4.24 16.68
N THR A 59 4.74 4.17 15.82
CA THR A 59 4.73 4.77 14.48
C THR A 59 5.33 3.83 13.43
N ILE A 60 4.93 4.02 12.17
CA ILE A 60 5.50 3.34 11.00
C ILE A 60 6.43 4.27 10.23
N LEU A 61 5.97 5.49 9.94
CA LEU A 61 6.72 6.45 9.13
C LEU A 61 7.61 7.37 9.99
N GLY A 62 7.34 7.50 11.28
CA GLY A 62 7.96 8.55 12.09
C GLY A 62 7.51 9.95 11.66
N GLU A 63 7.77 10.95 12.51
CA GLU A 63 7.22 12.29 12.26
C GLU A 63 7.84 12.96 11.03
N GLN A 64 9.14 12.74 10.78
CA GLN A 64 9.85 13.32 9.63
C GLN A 64 9.23 12.88 8.30
N GLN A 65 9.07 11.58 8.08
CA GLN A 65 8.48 11.07 6.85
C GLN A 65 6.98 11.38 6.77
N TRP A 66 6.25 11.40 7.90
CA TRP A 66 4.86 11.84 7.90
C TRP A 66 4.69 13.29 7.40
N GLN A 67 5.55 14.21 7.85
CA GLN A 67 5.51 15.60 7.42
C GLN A 67 5.87 15.71 5.93
N TRP A 68 6.87 14.95 5.49
CA TRP A 68 7.17 14.84 4.06
C TRP A 68 5.98 14.29 3.25
N PHE A 69 5.36 13.20 3.70
CA PHE A 69 4.24 12.55 3.01
C PHE A 69 3.02 13.48 2.89
N LYS A 70 2.70 14.24 3.94
CA LYS A 70 1.66 15.29 3.89
C LYS A 70 1.97 16.34 2.83
N LYS A 71 3.23 16.80 2.73
CA LYS A 71 3.63 17.75 1.69
C LYS A 71 3.48 17.16 0.30
N GLN A 72 3.84 15.89 0.12
CA GLN A 72 3.68 15.21 -1.17
C GLN A 72 2.22 15.11 -1.60
N LEU A 73 1.30 14.85 -0.67
CA LEU A 73 -0.13 14.76 -0.95
C LEU A 73 -0.82 16.14 -1.06
N ALA A 74 -0.16 17.23 -0.64
CA ALA A 74 -0.67 18.58 -0.85
C ALA A 74 -0.56 19.05 -2.31
N GLU A 75 0.30 18.41 -3.11
CA GLU A 75 0.41 18.65 -4.55
C GLU A 75 -0.81 18.09 -5.28
N LYS A 76 -1.40 18.89 -6.19
CA LYS A 76 -2.54 18.45 -7.00
C LYS A 76 -2.08 17.39 -8.01
N THR A 77 -2.76 16.25 -8.02
CA THR A 77 -2.48 15.13 -8.94
C THR A 77 -3.77 14.50 -9.43
N ASP A 78 -3.75 13.97 -10.65
CA ASP A 78 -4.88 13.23 -11.22
C ASP A 78 -4.88 11.78 -10.74
N PHE A 79 -3.69 11.19 -10.59
CA PHE A 79 -3.48 9.85 -10.05
C PHE A 79 -2.33 9.83 -9.06
N THR A 80 -2.52 9.14 -7.93
CA THR A 80 -1.46 8.97 -6.93
C THR A 80 -1.30 7.50 -6.54
N ILE A 81 -0.14 6.93 -6.85
CA ILE A 81 0.25 5.58 -6.47
C ILE A 81 1.15 5.66 -5.24
N ILE A 82 0.74 4.99 -4.16
CA ILE A 82 1.50 4.94 -2.91
C ILE A 82 2.02 3.51 -2.73
N MET A 83 3.33 3.35 -2.82
CA MET A 83 3.99 2.07 -2.59
C MET A 83 4.35 1.94 -1.11
N SER A 84 3.80 0.91 -0.47
CA SER A 84 4.09 0.50 0.89
C SER A 84 4.75 -0.88 0.89
N SER A 85 5.65 -1.17 1.84
CA SER A 85 6.25 -2.51 1.87
C SER A 85 5.32 -3.56 2.46
N ILE A 86 4.35 -3.16 3.28
CA ILE A 86 3.43 -4.03 4.01
C ILE A 86 1.98 -3.59 3.75
N GLN A 87 1.02 -4.50 3.95
CA GLN A 87 -0.39 -4.24 3.68
C GLN A 87 -0.95 -3.12 4.56
N LEU A 88 -1.74 -2.23 3.95
CA LEU A 88 -2.40 -1.11 4.64
C LEU A 88 -3.78 -1.50 5.18
N LEU A 89 -4.57 -2.22 4.37
CA LEU A 89 -5.97 -2.52 4.67
C LEU A 89 -6.17 -3.92 5.28
N SER A 90 -5.46 -4.92 4.77
CA SER A 90 -5.49 -6.29 5.29
C SER A 90 -4.70 -6.35 6.60
N ALA A 91 -5.39 -6.74 7.70
CA ALA A 91 -4.84 -6.60 9.05
C ALA A 91 -5.20 -7.73 10.02
N GLU A 92 -6.07 -8.66 9.63
CA GLU A 92 -6.63 -9.65 10.55
C GLU A 92 -5.77 -10.92 10.65
N HIS A 93 -4.85 -11.12 9.70
CA HIS A 93 -3.97 -12.28 9.51
C HIS A 93 -2.83 -12.43 10.56
N GLY A 94 -2.59 -11.45 11.43
CA GLY A 94 -1.63 -11.59 12.55
C GLY A 94 -0.14 -11.53 12.18
N PHE A 95 0.19 -11.17 10.94
CA PHE A 95 1.57 -10.89 10.50
C PHE A 95 1.83 -9.37 10.47
N GLU A 96 2.95 -8.95 9.90
CA GLU A 96 3.28 -7.54 9.77
C GLU A 96 2.36 -6.83 8.77
N THR A 97 1.78 -5.71 9.21
CA THR A 97 0.82 -4.89 8.48
C THR A 97 0.77 -3.49 9.12
N TRP A 98 0.24 -2.50 8.42
CA TRP A 98 -0.14 -1.25 9.07
C TRP A 98 -1.16 -1.47 10.20
N GLY A 99 -1.93 -2.56 10.15
CA GLY A 99 -2.86 -2.97 11.20
C GLY A 99 -2.22 -3.18 12.58
N ASN A 100 -0.90 -3.44 12.64
CA ASN A 100 -0.17 -3.46 13.91
C ASN A 100 -0.11 -2.08 14.56
N PHE A 101 -0.34 -0.99 13.81
CA PHE A 101 -0.38 0.39 14.29
C PHE A 101 -1.69 1.08 13.88
N PRO A 102 -2.84 0.78 14.52
CA PRO A 102 -4.15 1.28 14.09
C PRO A 102 -4.26 2.81 14.01
N LYS A 103 -3.49 3.55 14.82
CA LYS A 103 -3.43 5.01 14.76
C LYS A 103 -2.75 5.52 13.48
N GLU A 104 -1.73 4.82 12.99
CA GLU A 104 -1.04 5.16 11.75
C GLU A 104 -1.97 4.91 10.55
N VAL A 105 -2.76 3.83 10.55
CA VAL A 105 -3.82 3.60 9.54
C VAL A 105 -4.84 4.75 9.55
N LYS A 106 -5.32 5.16 10.73
CA LYS A 106 -6.25 6.30 10.86
C LYS A 106 -5.60 7.60 10.38
N ARG A 107 -4.32 7.83 10.69
CA ARG A 107 -3.55 9.00 10.25
C ARG A 107 -3.39 9.01 8.73
N PHE A 108 -3.06 7.86 8.12
CA PHE A 108 -2.95 7.70 6.68
C PHE A 108 -4.25 8.09 5.99
N ILE A 109 -5.36 7.45 6.37
CA ILE A 109 -6.69 7.72 5.81
C ILE A 109 -7.06 9.19 5.97
N LYS A 110 -6.80 9.78 7.14
CA LYS A 110 -7.10 11.20 7.40
C LYS A 110 -6.28 12.14 6.51
N VAL A 111 -5.01 11.82 6.26
CA VAL A 111 -4.15 12.63 5.37
C VAL A 111 -4.63 12.51 3.93
N VAL A 112 -4.92 11.30 3.43
CA VAL A 112 -5.45 11.08 2.07
C VAL A 112 -6.76 11.83 1.86
N LYS A 113 -7.72 11.71 2.78
CA LYS A 113 -9.01 12.41 2.69
C LYS A 113 -8.92 13.94 2.66
N ARG A 114 -7.84 14.52 3.19
CA ARG A 114 -7.64 15.97 3.27
C ARG A 114 -6.65 16.50 2.24
N SER A 115 -6.19 15.62 1.36
CA SER A 115 -5.15 15.93 0.39
C SER A 115 -5.73 16.49 -0.91
N ASN A 116 -4.85 16.98 -1.78
CA ASN A 116 -5.19 17.34 -3.16
C ASN A 116 -4.88 16.19 -4.14
N ALA A 117 -4.56 15.01 -3.61
CA ALA A 117 -4.30 13.83 -4.41
C ALA A 117 -5.61 13.13 -4.78
N ASN A 118 -5.77 12.82 -6.07
CA ASN A 118 -6.91 12.07 -6.59
C ASN A 118 -6.48 10.67 -7.01
N ALA A 119 -7.49 9.80 -7.18
CA ALA A 119 -7.33 8.41 -7.59
C ALA A 119 -6.18 7.70 -6.87
N VAL A 120 -6.26 7.69 -5.53
CA VAL A 120 -5.21 7.09 -4.69
C VAL A 120 -5.32 5.57 -4.72
N LEU A 121 -4.26 4.92 -5.20
CA LEU A 121 -4.06 3.47 -5.13
C LEU A 121 -2.85 3.16 -4.25
N VAL A 122 -3.02 2.21 -3.33
CA VAL A 122 -1.91 1.68 -2.52
C VAL A 122 -1.44 0.37 -3.13
N LEU A 123 -0.13 0.21 -3.27
CA LEU A 123 0.52 -1.04 -3.63
C LEU A 123 1.28 -1.57 -2.42
N SER A 124 1.11 -2.85 -2.10
CA SER A 124 1.75 -3.49 -0.94
C SER A 124 2.34 -4.88 -1.26
N GLY A 125 3.14 -5.42 -0.33
CA GLY A 125 3.83 -6.71 -0.48
C GLY A 125 4.01 -7.45 0.85
N ASP A 126 5.15 -8.13 1.02
CA ASP A 126 5.59 -8.86 2.24
C ASP A 126 4.86 -10.18 2.56
N ARG A 127 3.70 -10.44 1.92
CA ARG A 127 2.84 -11.58 2.28
C ARG A 127 3.05 -12.86 1.48
N HIS A 128 3.81 -12.82 0.40
CA HIS A 128 3.97 -13.95 -0.54
C HIS A 128 2.66 -14.46 -1.16
N ILE A 129 1.63 -13.61 -1.19
CA ILE A 129 0.36 -13.79 -1.89
C ILE A 129 0.06 -12.53 -2.70
N SER A 130 -0.95 -12.60 -3.56
CA SER A 130 -1.55 -11.44 -4.21
C SER A 130 -3.04 -11.37 -3.89
N GLU A 131 -3.54 -10.20 -3.51
CA GLU A 131 -4.95 -9.97 -3.21
C GLU A 131 -5.33 -8.49 -3.41
N PHE A 132 -6.63 -8.23 -3.55
CA PHE A 132 -7.18 -6.88 -3.57
C PHE A 132 -7.92 -6.60 -2.27
N SER A 133 -7.66 -5.45 -1.66
CA SER A 133 -8.46 -4.91 -0.57
C SER A 133 -9.12 -3.60 -0.99
N LYS A 134 -10.44 -3.48 -0.79
CA LYS A 134 -11.23 -2.29 -1.14
C LYS A 134 -11.97 -1.77 0.09
N LYS A 135 -11.76 -0.51 0.43
CA LYS A 135 -12.47 0.18 1.51
C LYS A 135 -13.20 1.41 1.02
N VAL A 136 -14.53 1.39 1.10
CA VAL A 136 -15.37 2.58 0.92
C VAL A 136 -15.32 3.42 2.20
N MET A 137 -15.15 4.73 2.05
CA MET A 137 -15.04 5.65 3.18
C MET A 137 -15.97 6.84 2.96
N LYS A 138 -16.56 7.34 4.05
CA LYS A 138 -17.29 8.60 4.02
C LYS A 138 -16.33 9.73 3.63
N ASP A 139 -16.79 10.73 2.88
CA ASP A 139 -16.03 11.92 2.44
C ASP A 139 -14.79 11.59 1.55
N LEU A 140 -14.86 10.51 0.77
CA LEU A 140 -13.98 10.26 -0.36
C LEU A 140 -14.83 9.70 -1.50
N ASP A 141 -14.78 10.32 -2.67
CA ASP A 141 -15.69 9.99 -3.79
C ASP A 141 -15.35 8.66 -4.47
N TYR A 142 -14.22 8.06 -4.11
CA TYR A 142 -13.72 6.79 -4.60
C TYR A 142 -13.28 5.89 -3.44
N PRO A 143 -13.28 4.55 -3.61
CA PRO A 143 -12.77 3.63 -2.60
C PRO A 143 -11.25 3.71 -2.51
N LEU A 144 -10.71 3.54 -1.30
CA LEU A 144 -9.28 3.29 -1.14
C LEU A 144 -9.01 1.82 -1.44
N ILE A 145 -8.13 1.59 -2.42
CA ILE A 145 -7.70 0.26 -2.82
C ILE A 145 -6.26 0.03 -2.33
N ASP A 146 -6.03 -1.16 -1.79
CA ASP A 146 -4.72 -1.69 -1.45
C ASP A 146 -4.53 -3.00 -2.23
N PHE A 147 -3.71 -2.93 -3.29
CA PHE A 147 -3.35 -4.05 -4.13
C PHE A 147 -2.04 -4.66 -3.62
N THR A 148 -2.16 -5.82 -2.97
CA THR A 148 -1.02 -6.60 -2.52
C THR A 148 -0.55 -7.51 -3.65
N SER A 149 0.75 -7.47 -3.97
CA SER A 149 1.38 -8.35 -4.96
C SER A 149 2.77 -8.76 -4.49
N SER A 150 2.94 -10.03 -4.10
CA SER A 150 4.18 -10.48 -3.44
C SER A 150 4.70 -11.86 -3.90
N GLY A 151 4.32 -12.38 -5.07
CA GLY A 151 4.60 -13.76 -5.49
C GLY A 151 5.76 -14.01 -6.46
N LEU A 152 6.63 -13.04 -6.77
CA LEU A 152 7.53 -13.14 -7.94
C LEU A 152 8.53 -14.32 -7.88
N THR A 153 9.06 -14.64 -6.70
CA THR A 153 10.05 -15.74 -6.52
C THR A 153 9.64 -16.76 -5.45
N HIS A 154 8.93 -16.32 -4.42
CA HIS A 154 8.40 -17.13 -3.33
C HIS A 154 6.90 -16.89 -3.23
N SER A 155 6.12 -17.96 -3.27
CA SER A 155 4.68 -17.90 -3.03
C SER A 155 4.35 -18.77 -1.81
N TYR A 156 3.40 -18.34 -0.98
CA TYR A 156 3.00 -19.10 0.20
C TYR A 156 2.11 -20.27 -0.21
N THR A 157 2.73 -21.36 -0.66
CA THR A 157 2.02 -22.54 -1.19
C THR A 157 1.21 -23.30 -0.15
N ALA A 158 1.42 -23.03 1.15
CA ALA A 158 0.68 -23.59 2.28
C ALA A 158 -0.47 -22.68 2.76
N TYR A 159 -0.91 -21.74 1.93
CA TYR A 159 -2.06 -20.88 2.25
C TYR A 159 -3.33 -21.71 2.49
N ASP A 160 -3.88 -21.61 3.69
CA ASP A 160 -5.10 -22.28 4.15
C ASP A 160 -6.25 -21.30 4.44
N GLY A 161 -5.99 -19.99 4.39
CA GLY A 161 -6.98 -18.93 4.53
C GLY A 161 -6.55 -17.85 5.50
N GLU A 162 -6.68 -16.58 5.10
CA GLU A 162 -6.42 -15.43 5.96
C GLU A 162 -7.64 -14.50 5.97
N PRO A 163 -8.18 -14.11 7.14
CA PRO A 163 -9.29 -13.17 7.19
C PRO A 163 -8.85 -11.79 6.66
N ASN A 164 -9.69 -11.20 5.82
CA ASN A 164 -9.56 -9.83 5.35
C ASN A 164 -10.96 -9.30 5.00
N LYS A 165 -11.57 -8.54 5.91
CA LYS A 165 -12.90 -7.95 5.71
C LYS A 165 -13.03 -6.99 4.52
N TYR A 166 -11.91 -6.56 3.93
CA TYR A 166 -11.89 -5.68 2.76
C TYR A 166 -11.58 -6.44 1.47
N ARG A 167 -11.41 -7.76 1.51
CA ARG A 167 -11.02 -8.55 0.34
C ARG A 167 -12.03 -8.42 -0.78
N VAL A 168 -11.52 -8.30 -2.00
CA VAL A 168 -12.28 -8.40 -3.24
C VAL A 168 -11.65 -9.49 -4.09
N GLY A 169 -12.48 -10.46 -4.50
CA GLY A 169 -12.02 -11.64 -5.24
C GLY A 169 -11.28 -12.66 -4.36
N GLU A 170 -10.60 -13.57 -5.03
CA GLU A 170 -9.86 -14.67 -4.40
C GLU A 170 -8.39 -14.31 -4.16
N VAL A 171 -7.78 -14.97 -3.17
CA VAL A 171 -6.34 -14.86 -2.93
C VAL A 171 -5.58 -15.69 -3.95
N VAL A 172 -4.57 -15.09 -4.57
CA VAL A 172 -3.63 -15.79 -5.45
C VAL A 172 -2.37 -16.14 -4.65
N SER A 173 -2.18 -17.42 -4.34
CA SER A 173 -1.04 -17.95 -3.57
C SER A 173 0.02 -18.65 -4.42
N VAL A 174 -0.05 -18.49 -5.75
CA VAL A 174 0.93 -18.97 -6.72
C VAL A 174 1.85 -17.83 -7.20
N ARG A 175 2.94 -18.20 -7.88
CA ARG A 175 3.89 -17.22 -8.42
C ARG A 175 3.20 -16.24 -9.36
N SER A 176 3.31 -14.96 -9.05
CA SER A 176 2.64 -13.88 -9.77
C SER A 176 3.29 -12.52 -9.55
N TYR A 177 2.96 -11.57 -10.42
CA TYR A 177 3.28 -10.15 -10.26
C TYR A 177 2.07 -9.25 -10.57
N GLY A 178 2.03 -8.09 -9.94
CA GLY A 178 1.01 -7.08 -10.19
C GLY A 178 1.33 -6.22 -11.41
N LEU A 179 0.31 -5.97 -12.23
CA LEU A 179 0.32 -4.97 -13.30
C LEU A 179 -0.73 -3.91 -12.98
N VAL A 180 -0.37 -2.65 -13.19
CA VAL A 180 -1.26 -1.50 -13.02
C VAL A 180 -1.23 -0.66 -14.29
N ASP A 181 -2.35 -0.62 -15.00
CA ASP A 181 -2.54 0.18 -16.20
C ASP A 181 -3.42 1.40 -15.86
N ILE A 182 -2.93 2.60 -16.14
CA ILE A 182 -3.65 3.85 -15.87
C ILE A 182 -4.16 4.42 -17.20
N SER A 183 -5.49 4.37 -17.38
CA SER A 183 -6.17 4.94 -18.53
C SER A 183 -6.48 6.41 -18.28
N LEU A 184 -5.60 7.28 -18.78
CA LEU A 184 -5.72 8.74 -18.59
C LEU A 184 -6.99 9.34 -19.18
N ASN A 185 -7.51 8.82 -20.29
CA ASN A 185 -8.69 9.40 -20.95
C ASN A 185 -10.00 9.09 -20.20
N SER A 186 -10.11 7.89 -19.63
CA SER A 186 -11.31 7.41 -18.94
C SER A 186 -11.24 7.51 -17.42
N ASN A 187 -10.18 8.11 -16.86
CA ASN A 187 -9.93 8.15 -15.42
C ASN A 187 -10.00 6.77 -14.73
N ARG A 188 -9.47 5.73 -15.37
CA ARG A 188 -9.57 4.36 -14.85
C ARG A 188 -8.20 3.80 -14.49
N ILE A 189 -8.16 3.01 -13.42
CA ILE A 189 -7.04 2.13 -13.11
C ILE A 189 -7.48 0.67 -13.28
N ASP A 190 -6.75 -0.07 -14.10
CA ASP A 190 -6.89 -1.50 -14.29
C ASP A 190 -5.75 -2.20 -13.54
N MET A 191 -6.08 -3.10 -12.61
CA MET A 191 -5.13 -3.84 -11.79
C MET A 191 -5.24 -5.33 -12.10
N LYS A 192 -4.11 -6.00 -12.34
CA LYS A 192 -4.07 -7.42 -12.69
C LYS A 192 -3.01 -8.16 -11.90
N ILE A 193 -3.32 -9.39 -11.52
CA ILE A 193 -2.38 -10.37 -10.98
C ILE A 193 -2.02 -11.29 -12.14
N ILE A 194 -0.76 -11.23 -12.59
CA ILE A 194 -0.27 -11.98 -13.74
C ILE A 194 0.58 -13.15 -13.25
N GLY A 195 0.20 -14.36 -13.66
CA GLY A 195 0.91 -15.61 -13.41
C GLY A 195 2.02 -15.91 -14.41
N VAL A 196 2.60 -17.10 -14.27
CA VAL A 196 3.61 -17.62 -15.22
C VAL A 196 3.00 -17.74 -16.61
N GLY A 197 3.74 -17.34 -17.64
CA GLY A 197 3.24 -17.40 -19.03
C GLY A 197 2.25 -16.29 -19.41
N GLY A 198 2.00 -15.32 -18.52
CA GLY A 198 1.10 -14.19 -18.81
C GLY A 198 -0.38 -14.44 -18.49
N GLU A 199 -0.70 -15.54 -17.81
CA GLU A 199 -2.06 -15.86 -17.37
C GLU A 199 -2.59 -14.78 -16.40
N ILE A 200 -3.83 -14.34 -16.60
CA ILE A 200 -4.50 -13.42 -15.66
C ILE A 200 -5.14 -14.27 -14.56
N LEU A 201 -4.56 -14.20 -13.35
CA LEU A 201 -5.02 -14.95 -12.18
C LEU A 201 -6.03 -14.18 -11.33
N GLY A 202 -6.14 -12.87 -11.55
CA GLY A 202 -7.11 -12.00 -10.89
C GLY A 202 -7.03 -10.60 -11.47
N GLU A 203 -8.16 -9.90 -11.49
CA GLU A 203 -8.23 -8.54 -12.00
C GLU A 203 -9.26 -7.70 -11.24
N MET A 204 -9.01 -6.39 -11.22
CA MET A 204 -9.91 -5.41 -10.65
C MET A 204 -9.80 -4.11 -11.44
N GLN A 205 -10.94 -3.50 -11.74
CA GLN A 205 -11.02 -2.19 -12.38
C GLN A 205 -11.62 -1.18 -11.41
N GLN A 206 -11.13 0.06 -11.47
CA GLN A 206 -11.69 1.17 -10.70
C GLN A 206 -11.70 2.46 -11.52
N ASP A 207 -12.89 3.00 -11.72
CA ASP A 207 -13.12 4.32 -12.31
C ASP A 207 -13.07 5.42 -11.24
N TYR A 208 -12.58 6.60 -11.61
CA TYR A 208 -12.37 7.76 -10.74
C TYR A 208 -12.93 9.07 -11.31
#